data_AF-A0A378J513-F1
#
_entry.id   AF-A0A378J513-F1
#
_cell.length_a   1.000
_cell.length_b   1.000
_cell.length_c   1.000
_cell.angle_alpha   90.00
_cell.angle_beta   90.00
_cell.angle_gamma   90.00
#
_symmetry.space_group_name_H-M   'P 1'
#
loop_
_entity.id
_entity.type
_entity.pdbx_description
1 polymer ?
#
loop_
_entity_poly.entity_id
_entity_poly.type
_entity_poly.pdbx_seq_one_letter_code
_entity_poly.pdbx_strand_id
1 'polypeptide(L)'
;MQIRNTTKMAFQAAMAISIAEVINWYFQMERGYWIILTAMALTTQTWGESIKRSIERVSMTILGGLCGTGLYFLLPANDTLILVLLLTFVFFTVYILPINHLLGVFTLTGFVVFLFALLSDWTLFLLRERILDTVLGALIAIFVGCIFLPVRTNIIDIFIGYLEKMNAALTLTFTSQQQSSPVISNQNLYADFQTIRKQAIAIRYEVLFHRLSRQEFNSLLMHMAFSTQYVAGLTEAYRWLACYLTSEDKVHLETAVKTTQHNLAVLIKHLKRQKHPSMLPVINLTDLLTKAISTDAQRFASLESEALGFYSLMYFFTRLNAQLNESYRLLSHVYD
;
A
#
# COMPACT_ATOMS: atom_id res chain seq x y z
N MET A 1 -14.25 26.02 -2.94
CA MET A 1 -14.39 25.08 -1.81
C MET A 1 -13.94 23.70 -2.28
N GLN A 2 -12.83 23.14 -1.78
CA GLN A 2 -12.39 21.80 -2.20
C GLN A 2 -13.28 20.73 -1.55
N ILE A 3 -13.95 19.91 -2.36
CA ILE A 3 -14.85 18.85 -1.87
C ILE A 3 -13.99 17.73 -1.26
N ARG A 4 -14.26 17.34 0.00
CA ARG A 4 -13.58 16.22 0.68
C ARG A 4 -13.80 14.91 -0.08
N ASN A 5 -12.79 14.04 -0.12
CA ASN A 5 -12.88 12.75 -0.82
C ASN A 5 -14.01 11.84 -0.29
N THR A 6 -14.32 11.92 1.00
CA THR A 6 -15.45 11.20 1.60
C THR A 6 -16.80 11.66 1.03
N THR A 7 -16.95 12.95 0.75
CA THR A 7 -18.15 13.51 0.12
C THR A 7 -18.25 13.07 -1.34
N LYS A 8 -17.14 13.06 -2.08
CA LYS A 8 -17.10 12.54 -3.46
C LYS A 8 -17.54 11.08 -3.52
N MET A 9 -17.03 10.25 -2.61
CA MET A 9 -17.42 8.84 -2.49
C MET A 9 -18.91 8.65 -2.18
N ALA A 10 -19.49 9.48 -1.31
CA ALA A 10 -20.92 9.43 -1.03
C ALA A 10 -21.77 9.73 -2.28
N PHE A 11 -21.39 10.75 -3.05
CA PHE A 11 -22.05 11.06 -4.33
C PHE A 11 -21.87 9.94 -5.36
N GLN A 12 -20.69 9.35 -5.46
CA GLN A 12 -20.43 8.20 -6.32
C GLN A 12 -21.34 7.01 -5.91
N ALA A 13 -21.42 6.69 -4.62
CA ALA A 13 -22.27 5.59 -4.15
C ALA A 13 -23.75 5.85 -4.47
N ALA A 14 -24.24 7.07 -4.25
CA ALA A 14 -25.60 7.45 -4.60
C ALA A 14 -25.88 7.33 -6.11
N MET A 15 -24.92 7.73 -6.96
CA MET A 15 -25.05 7.60 -8.41
C MET A 15 -25.01 6.13 -8.86
N ALA A 16 -24.14 5.32 -8.26
CA ALA A 16 -24.06 3.89 -8.54
C ALA A 16 -25.37 3.16 -8.17
N ILE A 17 -25.94 3.46 -7.01
CA ILE A 17 -27.25 2.95 -6.59
C ILE A 17 -28.33 3.39 -7.57
N SER A 18 -28.36 4.68 -7.95
CA SER A 18 -29.37 5.22 -8.86
C SER A 18 -29.31 4.58 -10.24
N ILE A 19 -28.11 4.42 -10.81
CA ILE A 19 -27.92 3.75 -12.10
C ILE A 19 -28.33 2.26 -12.01
N ALA A 20 -27.94 1.57 -10.94
CA ALA A 20 -28.33 0.19 -10.72
C ALA A 20 -29.86 0.02 -10.60
N GLU A 21 -30.53 0.94 -9.92
CA GLU A 21 -31.99 0.94 -9.80
C GLU A 21 -32.69 1.20 -11.15
N VAL A 22 -32.18 2.14 -11.95
CA VAL A 22 -32.72 2.39 -13.30
C VAL A 22 -32.56 1.16 -14.20
N ILE A 23 -31.41 0.48 -14.13
CA ILE A 23 -31.18 -0.77 -14.86
C ILE A 23 -32.15 -1.86 -14.39
N ASN A 24 -32.30 -2.02 -13.06
CA ASN A 24 -33.25 -2.97 -12.49
C ASN A 24 -34.69 -2.72 -12.96
N TRP A 25 -35.14 -1.46 -12.90
CA TRP A 25 -36.48 -1.07 -13.33
C TRP A 25 -36.71 -1.30 -14.82
N TYR A 26 -35.73 -0.96 -15.68
CA TYR A 26 -35.85 -1.08 -17.13
C TYR A 26 -35.88 -2.54 -17.60
N PHE A 27 -35.03 -3.40 -17.04
CA PHE A 27 -34.94 -4.81 -17.43
C PHE A 27 -35.85 -5.73 -16.60
N GLN A 28 -36.55 -5.20 -15.59
CA GLN A 28 -37.41 -5.96 -14.67
C GLN A 28 -36.72 -7.19 -14.09
N MET A 29 -35.49 -7.00 -13.60
CA MET A 29 -34.66 -8.10 -13.09
C MET A 29 -35.30 -8.73 -11.85
N GLU A 30 -35.46 -10.05 -11.82
CA GLU A 30 -36.09 -10.76 -10.69
C GLU A 30 -35.42 -10.47 -9.34
N ARG A 31 -34.11 -10.23 -9.34
CA ARG A 31 -33.31 -10.02 -8.12
C ARG A 31 -32.36 -8.83 -8.23
N GLY A 32 -32.78 -7.74 -8.88
CA GLY A 32 -31.91 -6.58 -9.14
C GLY A 32 -31.33 -5.88 -7.91
N TYR A 33 -31.83 -6.17 -6.69
CA TYR A 33 -31.19 -5.76 -5.44
C TYR A 33 -29.72 -6.20 -5.34
N TRP A 34 -29.34 -7.31 -6.00
CA TRP A 34 -27.96 -7.79 -6.06
C TRP A 34 -27.02 -6.85 -6.80
N ILE A 35 -27.49 -6.25 -7.90
CA ILE A 35 -26.74 -5.28 -8.69
C ILE A 35 -26.48 -4.05 -7.82
N ILE A 36 -27.53 -3.56 -7.15
CA ILE A 36 -27.48 -2.37 -6.29
C ILE A 36 -26.49 -2.57 -5.13
N LEU A 37 -26.62 -3.68 -4.39
CA LEU A 37 -25.72 -4.03 -3.30
C LEU A 37 -24.27 -4.15 -3.77
N THR A 38 -24.06 -4.75 -4.94
CA THR A 38 -22.72 -4.93 -5.51
C THR A 38 -22.12 -3.59 -5.96
N ALA A 39 -22.88 -2.76 -6.68
CA ALA A 39 -22.45 -1.45 -7.13
C ALA A 39 -22.09 -0.53 -5.95
N MET A 40 -22.93 -0.50 -4.92
CA MET A 40 -22.67 0.24 -3.69
C MET A 40 -21.41 -0.27 -2.97
N ALA A 41 -21.30 -1.59 -2.75
CA ALA A 41 -20.19 -2.16 -1.99
C ALA A 41 -18.82 -2.02 -2.70
N LEU A 42 -18.82 -2.00 -4.03
CA LEU A 42 -17.62 -1.87 -4.85
C LEU A 42 -17.22 -0.42 -5.12
N THR A 43 -18.12 0.55 -4.94
CA THR A 43 -17.77 1.97 -5.05
C THR A 43 -16.76 2.34 -3.96
N THR A 44 -15.58 2.78 -4.37
CA THR A 44 -14.52 3.24 -3.45
C THR A 44 -14.09 4.67 -3.77
N GLN A 45 -13.24 5.24 -2.90
CA GLN A 45 -12.75 6.60 -3.10
C GLN A 45 -11.94 6.74 -4.38
N THR A 46 -11.20 5.70 -4.78
CA THR A 46 -10.22 5.77 -5.88
C THR A 46 -10.56 4.79 -6.99
N TRP A 47 -10.37 5.23 -8.24
CA TRP A 47 -10.67 4.42 -9.43
C TRP A 47 -9.91 3.08 -9.46
N GLY A 48 -8.60 3.12 -9.19
CA GLY A 48 -7.77 1.90 -9.19
C GLY A 48 -8.23 0.86 -8.17
N GLU A 49 -8.65 1.32 -6.98
CA GLU A 49 -9.19 0.44 -5.96
C GLU A 49 -10.56 -0.15 -6.35
N SER A 50 -11.42 0.65 -7.00
CA SER A 50 -12.71 0.17 -7.52
C SER A 50 -12.53 -0.93 -8.56
N ILE A 51 -11.57 -0.78 -9.49
CA ILE A 51 -11.21 -1.83 -10.47
C ILE A 51 -10.72 -3.09 -9.76
N LYS A 52 -9.76 -2.95 -8.84
CA LYS A 52 -9.20 -4.10 -8.13
C LYS A 52 -10.29 -4.87 -7.39
N ARG A 53 -11.11 -4.19 -6.57
CA ARG A 53 -12.19 -4.83 -5.80
C ARG A 53 -13.24 -5.46 -6.71
N SER A 54 -13.51 -4.85 -7.87
CA SER A 54 -14.43 -5.40 -8.87
C SER A 54 -13.91 -6.71 -9.46
N ILE A 55 -12.65 -6.77 -9.88
CA ILE A 55 -12.03 -8.00 -10.41
C ILE A 55 -11.99 -9.10 -9.36
N GLU A 56 -11.59 -8.75 -8.13
CA GLU A 56 -11.57 -9.67 -6.99
C GLU A 56 -12.98 -10.23 -6.72
N ARG A 57 -13.99 -9.35 -6.70
CA ARG A 57 -15.38 -9.73 -6.43
C ARG A 57 -15.93 -10.67 -7.49
N VAL A 58 -15.78 -10.34 -8.77
CA VAL A 58 -16.24 -11.20 -9.87
C VAL A 58 -15.54 -12.55 -9.85
N SER A 59 -14.20 -12.55 -9.73
CA SER A 59 -13.41 -13.79 -9.66
C SER A 59 -13.82 -14.69 -8.49
N MET A 60 -14.00 -14.11 -7.30
CA MET A 60 -14.38 -14.86 -6.10
C MET A 60 -15.85 -15.29 -6.10
N THR A 61 -16.74 -14.54 -6.74
CA THR A 61 -18.13 -14.97 -6.92
C THR A 61 -18.23 -16.16 -7.87
N ILE A 62 -17.43 -16.19 -8.94
CA ILE A 62 -17.35 -17.35 -9.83
C ILE A 62 -16.78 -18.56 -9.06
N LEU A 63 -15.62 -18.40 -8.43
CA LEU A 63 -14.98 -19.51 -7.70
C LEU A 63 -15.82 -20.00 -6.52
N GLY A 64 -16.29 -19.09 -5.66
CA GLY A 64 -17.10 -19.42 -4.48
C GLY A 64 -18.46 -19.99 -4.86
N GLY A 65 -19.07 -19.46 -5.92
CA GLY A 65 -20.33 -19.97 -6.45
C GLY A 65 -20.18 -21.39 -7.02
N LEU A 66 -19.15 -21.64 -7.82
CA LEU A 66 -18.87 -22.98 -8.37
C LEU A 66 -18.52 -23.98 -7.26
N CYS A 67 -17.63 -23.62 -6.33
CA CYS A 67 -17.26 -24.50 -5.21
C CYS A 67 -18.46 -24.78 -4.29
N GLY A 68 -19.23 -23.75 -3.90
CA GLY A 68 -20.41 -23.92 -3.07
C GLY A 68 -21.48 -24.76 -3.76
N THR A 69 -21.72 -24.54 -5.05
CA THR A 69 -22.66 -25.34 -5.85
C THR A 69 -22.21 -26.77 -6.00
N GLY A 70 -20.91 -27.00 -6.22
CA GLY A 70 -20.33 -28.34 -6.25
C GLY A 70 -20.56 -29.06 -4.93
N LEU A 71 -20.28 -28.41 -3.79
CA LEU A 71 -20.56 -28.97 -2.47
C LEU A 71 -22.05 -29.26 -2.26
N TYR A 72 -22.94 -28.37 -2.69
CA TYR A 72 -24.38 -28.56 -2.60
C TYR A 72 -24.87 -29.80 -3.37
N PHE A 73 -24.40 -30.02 -4.60
CA PHE A 73 -24.83 -31.17 -5.40
C PHE A 73 -24.11 -32.48 -5.07
N LEU A 74 -22.90 -32.43 -4.51
CA LEU A 74 -22.14 -33.62 -4.13
C LEU A 74 -22.57 -34.20 -2.77
N LEU A 75 -23.14 -33.38 -1.90
CA LEU A 75 -23.53 -33.79 -0.55
C LEU A 75 -24.99 -34.24 -0.50
N PRO A 76 -25.34 -35.14 0.44
CA PRO A 76 -26.72 -35.58 0.61
C PRO A 76 -27.65 -34.39 0.90
N ALA A 77 -28.86 -34.42 0.33
CA ALA A 77 -29.93 -33.46 0.63
C ALA A 77 -30.41 -33.65 2.08
N ASN A 78 -29.72 -33.02 3.02
CA ASN A 78 -30.03 -33.02 4.45
C ASN A 78 -29.94 -31.58 4.97
N ASP A 79 -31.07 -31.04 5.41
CA ASP A 79 -31.19 -29.66 5.90
C ASP A 79 -30.26 -29.38 7.08
N THR A 80 -30.00 -30.38 7.93
CA THR A 80 -29.05 -30.25 9.05
C THR A 80 -27.64 -30.02 8.54
N LEU A 81 -27.24 -30.76 7.49
CA LEU A 81 -25.92 -30.61 6.87
C LEU A 81 -25.79 -29.28 6.13
N ILE A 82 -26.83 -28.87 5.40
CA ILE A 82 -26.89 -27.54 4.74
C ILE A 82 -26.76 -26.42 5.80
N LEU A 83 -27.46 -26.53 6.92
CA LEU A 83 -27.39 -25.56 8.01
C LEU A 83 -25.98 -25.51 8.64
N VAL A 84 -25.34 -26.65 8.88
CA VAL A 84 -23.97 -26.71 9.41
C VAL A 84 -22.97 -26.06 8.44
N LEU A 85 -23.12 -26.31 7.14
CA LEU A 85 -22.27 -25.68 6.12
C LEU A 85 -22.51 -24.17 6.05
N LEU A 86 -23.77 -23.74 6.08
CA LEU A 86 -24.13 -22.32 6.16
C LEU A 86 -23.43 -21.64 7.34
N LEU A 87 -23.56 -22.18 8.55
CA LEU A 87 -22.95 -21.61 9.76
C LEU A 87 -21.42 -21.58 9.67
N THR A 88 -20.83 -22.62 9.07
CA THR A 88 -19.39 -22.70 8.82
C THR A 88 -18.92 -21.59 7.87
N PHE A 89 -19.64 -21.38 6.76
CA PHE A 89 -19.34 -20.29 5.82
C PHE A 89 -19.57 -18.91 6.44
N VAL A 90 -20.58 -18.74 7.30
CA VAL A 90 -20.78 -17.49 8.07
C VAL A 90 -19.59 -17.23 8.99
N PHE A 91 -19.16 -18.23 9.77
CA PHE A 91 -17.99 -18.12 10.65
C PHE A 91 -16.75 -17.69 9.87
N PHE A 92 -16.45 -18.38 8.76
CA PHE A 92 -15.30 -18.04 7.94
C PHE A 92 -15.44 -16.68 7.25
N THR A 93 -16.65 -16.26 6.88
CA THR A 93 -16.87 -14.91 6.33
C THR A 93 -16.47 -13.87 7.37
N VAL A 94 -17.02 -13.94 8.59
CA VAL A 94 -16.74 -12.96 9.64
C VAL A 94 -15.26 -12.97 10.06
N TYR A 95 -14.66 -14.16 10.18
CA TYR A 95 -13.27 -14.30 10.61
C TYR A 95 -12.26 -13.87 9.52
N ILE A 96 -12.47 -14.27 8.27
CA ILE A 96 -11.48 -14.09 7.21
C ILE A 96 -11.60 -12.72 6.53
N LEU A 97 -12.80 -12.14 6.40
CA LEU A 97 -13.00 -10.85 5.72
C LEU A 97 -12.05 -9.73 6.18
N PRO A 98 -11.77 -9.52 7.50
CA PRO A 98 -10.80 -8.51 7.94
C PRO A 98 -9.33 -8.90 7.71
N ILE A 99 -9.02 -10.20 7.59
CA ILE A 99 -7.64 -10.71 7.46
C ILE A 99 -7.23 -10.78 5.98
N ASN A 100 -8.10 -11.35 5.14
CA ASN A 100 -7.88 -11.55 3.72
C ASN A 100 -9.19 -11.31 2.97
N HIS A 101 -9.33 -10.12 2.38
CA HIS A 101 -10.53 -9.73 1.64
C HIS A 101 -10.90 -10.73 0.53
N LEU A 102 -9.90 -11.26 -0.20
CA LEU A 102 -10.13 -12.17 -1.32
C LEU A 102 -10.82 -13.46 -0.84
N LEU A 103 -10.23 -14.10 0.17
CA LEU A 103 -10.75 -15.35 0.73
C LEU A 103 -12.05 -15.11 1.52
N GLY A 104 -12.21 -13.94 2.14
CA GLY A 104 -13.46 -13.54 2.80
C GLY A 104 -14.62 -13.35 1.82
N VAL A 105 -14.37 -12.83 0.61
CA VAL A 105 -15.41 -12.72 -0.43
C VAL A 105 -15.76 -14.09 -1.01
N PHE A 106 -14.79 -15.00 -1.11
CA PHE A 106 -15.05 -16.39 -1.49
C PHE A 106 -15.98 -17.08 -0.48
N THR A 107 -15.67 -16.97 0.82
CA THR A 107 -16.50 -17.58 1.87
C THR A 107 -17.86 -16.90 2.00
N LEU A 108 -17.94 -15.58 1.80
CA LEU A 108 -19.20 -14.85 1.70
C LEU A 108 -20.08 -15.39 0.57
N THR A 109 -19.49 -15.70 -0.58
CA THR A 109 -20.24 -16.26 -1.71
C THR A 109 -20.75 -17.66 -1.37
N GLY A 110 -19.91 -18.51 -0.75
CA GLY A 110 -20.35 -19.82 -0.26
C GLY A 110 -21.48 -19.72 0.77
N PHE A 111 -21.43 -18.74 1.68
CA PHE A 111 -22.53 -18.43 2.60
C PHE A 111 -23.83 -18.16 1.83
N VAL A 112 -23.80 -17.33 0.79
CA VAL A 112 -24.98 -17.04 -0.03
C VAL A 112 -25.53 -18.31 -0.69
N VAL A 113 -24.66 -19.16 -1.24
CA VAL A 113 -25.06 -20.45 -1.83
C VAL A 113 -25.86 -21.27 -0.82
N PHE A 114 -25.30 -21.50 0.38
CA PHE A 114 -25.95 -22.34 1.39
C PHE A 114 -27.17 -21.68 2.04
N LEU A 115 -27.22 -20.34 2.07
CA LEU A 115 -28.42 -19.60 2.48
C LEU A 115 -29.60 -19.90 1.55
N PHE A 116 -29.40 -19.81 0.23
CA PHE A 116 -30.46 -20.12 -0.74
C PHE A 116 -30.72 -21.61 -0.87
N ALA A 117 -29.72 -22.46 -0.62
CA ALA A 117 -29.90 -23.91 -0.56
C ALA A 117 -30.85 -24.30 0.58
N LEU A 118 -30.71 -23.66 1.75
CA LEU A 118 -31.59 -23.89 2.90
C LEU A 118 -33.04 -23.43 2.61
N LEU A 119 -33.19 -22.38 1.80
CA LEU A 119 -34.50 -21.91 1.32
C LEU A 119 -35.08 -22.76 0.18
N SER A 120 -34.40 -23.84 -0.22
CA SER A 120 -34.77 -24.68 -1.38
C SER A 120 -34.81 -23.92 -2.73
N ASP A 121 -34.12 -22.79 -2.81
CA ASP A 121 -34.12 -21.88 -3.97
C ASP A 121 -32.82 -21.93 -4.79
N TRP A 122 -31.83 -22.72 -4.36
CA TRP A 122 -30.53 -22.76 -5.04
C TRP A 122 -30.57 -23.58 -6.34
N THR A 123 -30.21 -22.94 -7.44
CA THR A 123 -30.17 -23.57 -8.78
C THR A 123 -28.96 -23.08 -9.57
N LEU A 124 -28.57 -23.82 -10.61
CA LEU A 124 -27.54 -23.38 -11.57
C LEU A 124 -27.92 -22.08 -12.30
N PHE A 125 -29.23 -21.87 -12.51
CA PHE A 125 -29.75 -20.61 -13.04
C PHE A 125 -29.46 -19.45 -12.09
N LEU A 126 -29.74 -19.63 -10.79
CA LEU A 126 -29.46 -18.60 -9.79
C LEU A 126 -27.96 -18.28 -9.67
N LEU A 127 -27.08 -19.29 -9.80
CA LEU A 127 -25.64 -19.06 -9.86
C LEU A 127 -25.25 -18.16 -11.05
N ARG A 128 -25.81 -18.43 -12.23
CA ARG A 128 -25.55 -17.64 -13.44
C ARG A 128 -26.02 -16.19 -13.24
N GLU A 129 -27.24 -15.99 -12.76
CA GLU A 129 -27.77 -14.65 -12.47
C GLU A 129 -26.88 -13.91 -11.46
N ARG A 130 -26.41 -14.61 -10.43
CA ARG A 130 -25.51 -14.01 -9.43
C ARG A 130 -24.19 -13.52 -10.03
N ILE A 131 -23.61 -14.27 -10.97
CA ILE A 131 -22.38 -13.87 -11.67
C ILE A 131 -22.66 -12.65 -12.55
N LEU A 132 -23.76 -12.66 -13.31
CA LEU A 132 -24.15 -11.55 -14.18
C LEU A 132 -24.43 -10.27 -13.38
N ASP A 133 -25.20 -10.35 -12.30
CA ASP A 133 -25.48 -9.23 -11.40
C ASP A 133 -24.20 -8.65 -10.80
N THR A 134 -23.25 -9.52 -10.45
CA THR A 134 -21.97 -9.10 -9.88
C THR A 134 -21.12 -8.37 -10.92
N VAL A 135 -21.12 -8.85 -12.16
CA VAL A 135 -20.43 -8.19 -13.28
C VAL A 135 -21.08 -6.83 -13.58
N LEU A 136 -22.41 -6.75 -13.63
CA LEU A 136 -23.13 -5.49 -13.86
C LEU A 136 -22.85 -4.48 -12.74
N GLY A 137 -22.95 -4.91 -11.48
CA GLY A 137 -22.64 -4.05 -10.34
C GLY A 137 -21.19 -3.55 -10.34
N ALA A 138 -20.25 -4.41 -10.71
CA ALA A 138 -18.84 -4.06 -10.89
C ALA A 138 -18.64 -3.02 -12.02
N LEU A 139 -19.29 -3.21 -13.16
CA LEU A 139 -19.22 -2.26 -14.28
C LEU A 139 -19.78 -0.90 -13.89
N ILE A 140 -20.90 -0.85 -13.16
CA ILE A 140 -21.49 0.40 -12.67
C ILE A 140 -20.55 1.09 -11.67
N ALA A 141 -20.01 0.36 -10.70
CA ALA A 141 -19.09 0.91 -9.71
C ALA A 141 -17.83 1.50 -10.35
N ILE A 142 -17.25 0.78 -11.32
CA ILE A 142 -16.14 1.28 -12.13
C ILE A 142 -16.62 2.53 -12.85
N PHE A 143 -17.61 2.44 -13.75
CA PHE A 143 -18.13 3.57 -14.56
C PHE A 143 -18.33 4.84 -13.73
N VAL A 144 -18.99 4.72 -12.57
CA VAL A 144 -19.25 5.86 -11.71
C VAL A 144 -17.96 6.47 -11.14
N GLY A 145 -17.02 5.63 -10.70
CA GLY A 145 -15.70 6.09 -10.25
C GLY A 145 -14.90 6.83 -11.32
N CYS A 146 -15.17 6.64 -12.63
CA CYS A 146 -14.44 7.35 -13.72
C CYS A 146 -15.00 8.74 -13.88
N ILE A 147 -16.33 8.78 -13.96
CA ILE A 147 -17.05 9.89 -14.57
C ILE A 147 -17.45 10.87 -13.49
N PHE A 148 -17.88 10.38 -12.33
CA PHE A 148 -18.43 11.22 -11.27
C PHE A 148 -17.35 11.51 -10.23
N LEU A 149 -16.78 12.72 -10.30
CA LEU A 149 -15.79 13.24 -9.35
C LEU A 149 -14.58 12.31 -9.15
N PRO A 150 -13.86 11.92 -10.23
CA PRO A 150 -12.77 10.97 -10.12
C PRO A 150 -11.70 11.46 -9.14
N VAL A 151 -11.42 10.66 -8.11
CA VAL A 151 -10.25 10.84 -7.26
C VAL A 151 -9.16 9.95 -7.84
N ARG A 152 -8.27 10.57 -8.60
CA ARG A 152 -7.02 9.93 -9.02
C ARG A 152 -6.04 10.04 -7.88
N THR A 153 -5.53 8.92 -7.43
CA THR A 153 -4.49 8.93 -6.41
C THR A 153 -3.18 9.14 -7.12
N ASN A 154 -2.67 10.37 -7.17
CA ASN A 154 -1.34 10.55 -7.73
C ASN A 154 -0.31 9.95 -6.77
N ILE A 155 0.01 8.69 -7.02
CA ILE A 155 0.93 7.91 -6.20
C ILE A 155 2.32 8.55 -6.15
N ILE A 156 2.71 9.27 -7.21
CA ILE A 156 3.94 10.06 -7.24
C ILE A 156 3.89 11.13 -6.14
N ASP A 157 2.76 11.82 -5.98
CA ASP A 157 2.61 12.84 -4.93
C ASP A 157 2.64 12.21 -3.54
N ILE A 158 2.12 10.99 -3.38
CA ILE A 158 2.23 10.22 -2.14
C ILE A 158 3.70 9.87 -1.84
N PHE A 159 4.44 9.35 -2.83
CA PHE A 159 5.86 9.02 -2.68
C PHE A 159 6.71 10.27 -2.42
N ILE A 160 6.44 11.37 -3.13
CA ILE A 160 7.07 12.68 -2.90
C ILE A 160 6.82 13.14 -1.48
N GLY A 161 5.55 13.18 -1.04
CA GLY A 161 5.20 13.62 0.32
C GLY A 161 5.85 12.72 1.38
N TYR A 162 6.03 11.44 1.08
CA TYR A 162 6.74 10.50 1.95
C TYR A 162 8.26 10.75 2.01
N LEU A 163 8.91 10.99 0.87
CA LEU A 163 10.32 11.36 0.82
C LEU A 163 10.57 12.72 1.52
N GLU A 164 9.64 13.67 1.38
CA GLU A 164 9.66 14.95 2.09
C GLU A 164 9.55 14.73 3.61
N LYS A 165 8.67 13.82 4.07
CA LYS A 165 8.60 13.42 5.49
C LYS A 165 9.91 12.79 5.99
N MET A 166 10.54 11.90 5.22
CA MET A 166 11.84 11.31 5.57
C MET A 166 12.93 12.38 5.71
N ASN A 167 12.96 13.33 4.76
CA ASN A 167 13.92 14.43 4.78
C ASN A 167 13.69 15.37 5.97
N ALA A 168 12.43 15.67 6.29
CA ALA A 168 12.06 16.46 7.46
C ALA A 168 12.46 15.76 8.76
N ALA A 169 12.26 14.43 8.87
CA ALA A 169 12.68 13.65 10.02
C ALA A 169 14.20 13.74 10.25
N LEU A 170 15.00 13.54 9.20
CA LEU A 170 16.46 13.70 9.29
C LEU A 170 16.86 15.13 9.69
N THR A 171 16.20 16.15 9.12
CA THR A 171 16.50 17.56 9.43
C THR A 171 16.21 17.87 10.90
N LEU A 172 15.06 17.44 11.42
CA LEU A 172 14.70 17.65 12.83
C LEU A 172 15.70 16.96 13.77
N THR A 173 16.09 15.72 13.47
CA THR A 173 17.02 14.95 14.31
C THR A 173 18.43 15.54 14.33
N PHE A 174 18.99 15.90 13.17
CA PHE A 174 20.41 16.24 13.06
C PHE A 174 20.69 17.76 13.07
N THR A 175 19.69 18.61 12.87
CA THR A 175 19.87 20.08 12.86
C THR A 175 19.30 20.77 14.11
N SER A 176 18.23 20.25 14.73
CA SER A 176 17.66 20.90 15.91
C SER A 176 18.36 20.43 17.19
N GLN A 177 18.98 21.37 17.89
CA GLN A 177 19.65 21.16 19.19
C GLN A 177 18.64 21.07 20.36
N GLN A 178 17.36 20.79 20.08
CA GLN A 178 16.27 20.96 21.04
C GLN A 178 15.41 19.70 21.19
N GLN A 179 15.52 19.13 22.39
CA GLN A 179 14.87 17.93 22.90
C GLN A 179 13.34 18.06 23.09
N SER A 180 12.67 19.00 22.42
CA SER A 180 11.33 19.47 22.80
C SER A 180 10.43 19.89 21.62
N SER A 181 10.18 19.00 20.67
CA SER A 181 9.05 19.16 19.74
C SER A 181 8.51 17.80 19.29
N PRO A 182 7.21 17.72 18.95
CA PRO A 182 6.47 16.48 18.91
C PRO A 182 7.03 15.59 17.80
N VAL A 183 7.71 14.55 18.28
CA VAL A 183 8.11 13.33 17.61
C VAL A 183 7.24 13.07 16.37
N ILE A 184 7.82 13.16 15.16
CA ILE A 184 7.35 12.28 14.09
C ILE A 184 7.64 10.88 14.63
N SER A 185 6.67 10.27 15.30
CA SER A 185 6.85 8.97 15.93
C SER A 185 7.37 8.02 14.88
N ASN A 186 8.51 7.37 15.11
CA ASN A 186 9.08 6.40 14.16
C ASN A 186 8.07 5.30 13.79
N GLN A 187 7.14 5.01 14.70
CA GLN A 187 5.97 4.15 14.45
C GLN A 187 5.08 4.71 13.33
N ASN A 188 4.89 6.03 13.27
CA ASN A 188 4.12 6.69 12.22
C ASN A 188 4.83 6.60 10.87
N LEU A 189 6.17 6.71 10.80
CA LEU A 189 6.89 6.64 9.53
C LEU A 189 6.74 5.25 8.89
N TYR A 190 6.92 4.19 9.68
CA TYR A 190 6.74 2.82 9.21
C TYR A 190 5.27 2.51 8.89
N ALA A 191 4.33 2.93 9.75
CA ALA A 191 2.89 2.73 9.52
C ALA A 191 2.39 3.49 8.28
N ASP A 192 2.87 4.72 8.07
CA ASP A 192 2.61 5.54 6.89
C ASP A 192 3.12 4.80 5.64
N PHE A 193 4.37 4.32 5.66
CA PHE A 193 4.91 3.57 4.52
C PHE A 193 4.16 2.28 4.24
N GLN A 194 3.73 1.55 5.28
CA GLN A 194 2.91 0.34 5.09
C GLN A 194 1.56 0.67 4.45
N THR A 195 0.98 1.82 4.80
CA THR A 195 -0.26 2.32 4.16
C THR A 195 -0.01 2.64 2.69
N ILE A 196 1.09 3.34 2.39
CA ILE A 196 1.50 3.64 1.01
C ILE A 196 1.74 2.34 0.24
N ARG A 197 2.43 1.36 0.82
CA ARG A 197 2.69 0.06 0.19
C ARG A 197 1.40 -0.68 -0.12
N LYS A 198 0.43 -0.70 0.79
CA LYS A 198 -0.89 -1.30 0.58
C LYS A 198 -1.65 -0.61 -0.56
N GLN A 199 -1.66 0.72 -0.56
CA GLN A 199 -2.30 1.52 -1.60
C GLN A 199 -1.59 1.33 -2.95
N ALA A 200 -0.26 1.34 -2.98
CA ALA A 200 0.56 1.16 -4.17
C ALA A 200 0.33 -0.19 -4.85
N ILE A 201 0.23 -1.26 -4.07
CA ILE A 201 -0.13 -2.59 -4.59
C ILE A 201 -1.56 -2.60 -5.17
N ALA A 202 -2.49 -1.84 -4.58
CA ALA A 202 -3.86 -1.72 -5.10
C ALA A 202 -3.93 -0.88 -6.40
N ILE A 203 -3.04 0.10 -6.52
CA ILE A 203 -2.96 1.10 -7.60
C ILE A 203 -2.06 0.63 -8.76
N ARG A 204 -1.66 -0.65 -8.80
CA ARG A 204 -0.84 -1.27 -9.87
C ARG A 204 -1.30 -0.97 -11.31
N TYR A 205 -2.53 -0.46 -11.49
CA TYR A 205 -3.14 -0.11 -12.76
C TYR A 205 -3.12 1.39 -13.15
N GLU A 206 -2.63 2.31 -12.30
CA GLU A 206 -2.53 3.73 -12.68
C GLU A 206 -1.23 4.01 -13.46
N VAL A 207 -1.33 3.89 -14.78
CA VAL A 207 -0.57 4.52 -15.89
C VAL A 207 0.95 4.72 -15.77
N LEU A 208 1.49 5.30 -14.69
CA LEU A 208 2.93 5.51 -14.52
C LEU A 208 3.68 4.20 -14.23
N PHE A 209 3.10 3.34 -13.39
CA PHE A 209 3.67 2.03 -13.05
C PHE A 209 3.41 0.96 -14.11
N HIS A 210 2.68 1.29 -15.18
CA HIS A 210 2.46 0.36 -16.29
C HIS A 210 3.75 0.08 -17.09
N ARG A 211 4.73 1.00 -17.01
CA ARG A 211 6.05 0.87 -17.63
C ARG A 211 7.04 0.04 -16.79
N LEU A 212 6.79 -0.10 -15.49
CA LEU A 212 7.59 -0.95 -14.62
C LEU A 212 7.04 -2.38 -14.67
N SER A 213 7.95 -3.35 -14.84
CA SER A 213 7.60 -4.75 -14.65
C SER A 213 7.17 -5.00 -13.20
N ARG A 214 6.39 -6.07 -12.98
CA ARG A 214 5.98 -6.49 -11.63
C ARG A 214 7.18 -6.67 -10.68
N GLN A 215 8.31 -7.12 -11.22
CA GLN A 215 9.53 -7.33 -10.45
C GLN A 215 10.14 -5.99 -10.05
N GLU A 216 10.32 -5.06 -10.99
CA GLU A 216 10.91 -3.74 -10.71
C GLU A 216 10.07 -2.92 -9.75
N PHE A 217 8.74 -2.96 -9.86
CA PHE A 217 7.85 -2.28 -8.91
C PHE A 217 7.99 -2.84 -7.49
N ASN A 218 8.07 -4.16 -7.35
CA ASN A 218 8.27 -4.80 -6.06
C ASN A 218 9.66 -4.45 -5.49
N SER A 219 10.69 -4.40 -6.33
CA SER A 219 12.04 -3.98 -5.94
C SER A 219 12.06 -2.52 -5.48
N LEU A 220 11.39 -1.61 -6.18
CA LEU A 220 11.26 -0.21 -5.77
C LEU A 220 10.61 -0.09 -4.38
N LEU A 221 9.48 -0.80 -4.16
CA LEU A 221 8.83 -0.84 -2.86
C LEU A 221 9.74 -1.41 -1.76
N MET A 222 10.57 -2.39 -2.10
CA MET A 222 11.55 -2.98 -1.18
C MET A 222 12.64 -1.96 -0.80
N HIS A 223 13.26 -1.29 -1.77
CA HIS A 223 14.28 -0.27 -1.52
C HIS A 223 13.75 0.91 -0.69
N MET A 224 12.51 1.33 -0.95
CA MET A 224 11.85 2.37 -0.15
C MET A 224 11.53 1.90 1.29
N ALA A 225 11.19 0.62 1.47
CA ALA A 225 10.99 0.03 2.79
C ALA A 225 12.29 0.03 3.61
N PHE A 226 13.39 -0.39 3.00
CA PHE A 226 14.71 -0.36 3.64
C PHE A 226 15.14 1.07 3.94
N SER A 227 14.94 2.00 3.01
CA SER A 227 15.24 3.42 3.23
C SER A 227 14.48 3.97 4.44
N THR A 228 13.21 3.61 4.58
CA THR A 228 12.38 3.95 5.76
C THR A 228 12.98 3.41 7.04
N GLN A 229 13.37 2.13 7.05
CA GLN A 229 13.96 1.49 8.22
C GLN A 229 15.30 2.12 8.60
N TYR A 230 16.15 2.47 7.63
CA TYR A 230 17.41 3.16 7.90
C TYR A 230 17.19 4.57 8.43
N VAL A 231 16.23 5.34 7.92
CA VAL A 231 15.91 6.67 8.49
C VAL A 231 15.39 6.54 9.92
N ALA A 232 14.42 5.67 10.17
CA ALA A 232 13.91 5.44 11.53
C ALA A 232 15.03 4.98 12.48
N GLY A 233 15.88 4.03 12.04
CA GLY A 233 17.03 3.56 12.79
C GLY A 233 18.07 4.65 13.07
N LEU A 234 18.37 5.50 12.09
CA LEU A 234 19.27 6.66 12.26
C LEU A 234 18.75 7.64 13.29
N THR A 235 17.46 7.98 13.23
CA THR A 235 16.85 8.91 14.19
C THR A 235 16.88 8.39 15.63
N GLU A 236 16.67 7.08 15.81
CA GLU A 236 16.72 6.45 17.13
C GLU A 236 18.14 6.26 17.64
N ALA A 237 19.04 5.76 16.79
CA ALA A 237 20.44 5.55 17.14
C ALA A 237 21.12 6.87 17.50
N TYR A 238 20.89 7.94 16.71
CA TYR A 238 21.48 9.25 16.99
C TYR A 238 21.04 9.82 18.34
N ARG A 239 19.77 9.63 18.73
CA ARG A 239 19.26 10.08 20.04
C ARG A 239 20.07 9.55 21.22
N TRP A 240 20.52 8.30 21.14
CA TRP A 240 21.32 7.67 22.19
C TRP A 240 22.81 7.97 22.05
N LEU A 241 23.30 7.99 20.81
CA LEU A 241 24.72 8.12 20.51
C LEU A 241 25.22 9.55 20.54
N ALA A 242 24.34 10.56 20.44
CA ALA A 242 24.71 11.97 20.34
C ALA A 242 25.65 12.44 21.47
N CYS A 243 25.49 11.92 22.67
CA CYS A 243 26.31 12.25 23.84
C CYS A 243 27.75 11.72 23.75
N TYR A 244 27.98 10.67 22.95
CA TYR A 244 29.26 9.98 22.81
C TYR A 244 30.04 10.39 21.56
N LEU A 245 29.46 11.25 20.72
CA LEU A 245 30.10 11.72 19.48
C LEU A 245 31.12 12.82 19.77
N THR A 246 32.34 12.63 19.30
CA THR A 246 33.39 13.65 19.31
C THR A 246 33.06 14.78 18.33
N SER A 247 33.76 15.90 18.44
CA SER A 247 33.62 17.03 17.51
C SER A 247 33.95 16.64 16.06
N GLU A 248 34.92 15.76 15.86
CA GLU A 248 35.30 15.25 14.53
C GLU A 248 34.21 14.32 13.96
N ASP A 249 33.67 13.41 14.77
CA ASP A 249 32.56 12.54 14.37
C ASP A 249 31.35 13.36 13.89
N LYS A 250 31.05 14.48 14.55
CA LYS A 250 29.94 15.37 14.19
C LYS A 250 30.14 16.01 12.82
N VAL A 251 31.36 16.38 12.44
CA VAL A 251 31.67 16.95 11.11
C VAL A 251 31.46 15.90 10.01
N HIS A 252 31.91 14.67 10.24
CA HIS A 252 31.68 13.56 9.31
C HIS A 252 30.19 13.21 9.18
N LEU A 253 29.45 13.19 10.29
CA LEU A 253 28.01 12.98 10.29
C LEU A 253 27.26 14.10 9.57
N GLU A 254 27.64 15.35 9.76
CA GLU A 254 27.03 16.48 9.04
C GLU A 254 27.19 16.32 7.52
N THR A 255 28.35 15.84 7.08
CA THR A 255 28.62 15.52 5.66
C THR A 255 27.71 14.39 5.16
N ALA A 256 27.52 13.34 5.97
CA ALA A 256 26.63 12.23 5.64
C ALA A 256 25.15 12.63 5.58
N VAL A 257 24.71 13.47 6.51
CA VAL A 257 23.36 14.05 6.54
C VAL A 257 23.13 14.89 5.29
N LYS A 258 24.02 15.84 4.98
CA LYS A 258 23.94 16.70 3.79
C LYS A 258 23.89 15.88 2.49
N THR A 259 24.71 14.84 2.37
CA THR A 259 24.72 13.93 1.21
C THR A 259 23.36 13.22 1.06
N THR A 260 22.81 12.72 2.15
CA THR A 260 21.52 12.02 2.16
C THR A 260 20.36 12.95 1.82
N GLN A 261 20.33 14.14 2.42
CA GLN A 261 19.31 15.17 2.15
C GLN A 261 19.38 15.63 0.69
N HIS A 262 20.58 15.78 0.13
CA HIS A 262 20.78 16.08 -1.29
C HIS A 262 20.18 14.97 -2.17
N ASN A 263 20.50 13.70 -1.91
CA ASN A 263 19.99 12.57 -2.68
C ASN A 263 18.46 12.44 -2.58
N LEU A 264 17.87 12.62 -1.40
CA LEU A 264 16.42 12.69 -1.23
C LEU A 264 15.80 13.83 -2.07
N ALA A 265 16.41 15.02 -2.05
CA ALA A 265 15.93 16.16 -2.83
C ALA A 265 16.04 15.92 -4.35
N VAL A 266 17.12 15.27 -4.82
CA VAL A 266 17.26 14.86 -6.23
C VAL A 266 16.17 13.87 -6.61
N LEU A 267 15.90 12.85 -5.79
CA LEU A 267 14.85 11.86 -6.04
C LEU A 267 13.45 12.51 -6.11
N ILE A 268 13.16 13.44 -5.19
CA ILE A 268 11.92 14.22 -5.20
C ILE A 268 11.79 15.03 -6.49
N LYS A 269 12.85 15.75 -6.91
CA LYS A 269 12.84 16.53 -8.15
C LYS A 269 12.67 15.64 -9.39
N HIS A 270 13.30 14.47 -9.39
CA HIS A 270 13.17 13.48 -10.46
C HIS A 270 11.71 13.02 -10.60
N LEU A 271 11.07 12.65 -9.49
CA LEU A 271 9.65 12.30 -9.45
C LEU A 271 8.73 13.46 -9.89
N LYS A 272 9.09 14.71 -9.55
CA LYS A 272 8.41 15.93 -10.02
C LYS A 272 8.71 16.28 -11.49
N ARG A 273 9.54 15.51 -12.20
CA ARG A 273 10.03 15.79 -13.57
C ARG A 273 10.71 17.15 -13.73
N GLN A 274 11.43 17.59 -12.69
CA GLN A 274 12.16 18.85 -12.68
C GLN A 274 13.63 18.61 -13.03
N LYS A 275 14.31 19.62 -13.58
CA LYS A 275 15.77 19.57 -13.75
C LYS A 275 16.44 19.43 -12.38
N HIS A 276 17.36 18.49 -12.26
CA HIS A 276 18.09 18.22 -11.02
C HIS A 276 19.54 17.84 -11.34
N PRO A 277 20.48 18.05 -10.39
CA PRO A 277 21.81 17.47 -10.50
C PRO A 277 21.75 15.93 -10.39
N SER A 278 22.85 15.26 -10.71
CA SER A 278 23.00 13.82 -10.46
C SER A 278 23.03 13.52 -8.96
N MET A 279 22.57 12.33 -8.56
CA MET A 279 22.78 11.87 -7.19
C MET A 279 24.27 11.78 -6.86
N LEU A 280 24.59 12.03 -5.59
CA LEU A 280 25.93 11.84 -5.05
C LEU A 280 26.18 10.33 -4.86
N PRO A 281 27.35 9.83 -5.30
CA PRO A 281 27.65 8.41 -5.25
C PRO A 281 27.86 7.94 -3.81
N VAL A 282 27.44 6.69 -3.54
CA VAL A 282 27.63 6.02 -2.24
C VAL A 282 29.10 5.94 -1.86
N ILE A 283 29.99 5.85 -2.84
CA ILE A 283 31.44 5.71 -2.65
C ILE A 283 32.01 6.79 -1.71
N ASN A 284 31.48 8.02 -1.79
CA ASN A 284 31.94 9.13 -0.95
C ASN A 284 31.73 8.85 0.55
N LEU A 285 30.63 8.19 0.92
CA LEU A 285 30.34 7.84 2.33
C LEU A 285 31.11 6.60 2.78
N THR A 286 31.28 5.64 1.87
CA THR A 286 32.12 4.46 2.13
C THR A 286 33.57 4.88 2.38
N ASP A 287 34.11 5.77 1.56
CA ASP A 287 35.49 6.26 1.70
C ASP A 287 35.68 7.03 3.01
N LEU A 288 34.70 7.85 3.41
CA LEU A 288 34.71 8.52 4.71
C LEU A 288 34.71 7.52 5.87
N LEU A 289 33.85 6.49 5.79
CA LEU A 289 33.78 5.43 6.80
C LEU A 289 35.10 4.63 6.87
N THR A 290 35.62 4.19 5.73
CA THR A 290 36.88 3.44 5.65
C THR A 290 38.06 4.27 6.14
N LYS A 291 38.11 5.56 5.80
CA LYS A 291 39.15 6.47 6.30
C LYS A 291 39.07 6.59 7.82
N ALA A 292 37.89 6.82 8.38
CA ALA A 292 37.72 6.90 9.84
C ALA A 292 38.15 5.60 10.55
N ILE A 293 37.77 4.44 10.01
CA ILE A 293 38.19 3.12 10.54
C ILE A 293 39.72 2.98 10.49
N SER A 294 40.37 3.44 9.42
CA SER A 294 41.83 3.35 9.28
C SER A 294 42.58 4.30 10.21
N THR A 295 42.03 5.47 10.50
CA THR A 295 42.65 6.48 11.37
C THR A 295 42.62 6.05 12.84
N ASP A 296 41.55 5.37 13.27
CA ASP A 296 41.41 4.89 14.65
C ASP A 296 40.91 3.44 14.70
N ALA A 297 41.75 2.53 14.20
CA ALA A 297 41.43 1.10 14.12
C ALA A 297 41.24 0.46 15.51
N GLN A 298 41.91 0.98 16.54
CA GLN A 298 41.76 0.49 17.91
C GLN A 298 40.39 0.87 18.49
N ARG A 299 39.89 2.08 18.25
CA ARG A 299 38.54 2.49 18.62
C ARG A 299 37.46 1.68 17.92
N PHE A 300 37.67 1.27 16.66
CA PHE A 300 36.73 0.37 15.99
C PHE A 300 36.78 -1.06 16.56
N ALA A 301 37.96 -1.54 16.95
CA ALA A 301 38.17 -2.89 17.47
C ALA A 301 37.79 -3.08 18.94
N SER A 302 37.62 -2.01 19.73
CA SER A 302 37.35 -2.10 21.17
C SER A 302 36.00 -2.73 21.53
N LEU A 303 35.09 -2.85 20.55
CA LEU A 303 33.71 -3.37 20.71
C LEU A 303 32.86 -2.62 21.77
N GLU A 304 33.34 -1.50 22.29
CA GLU A 304 32.59 -0.66 23.22
C GLU A 304 31.46 0.06 22.47
N SER A 305 30.26 0.07 23.07
CA SER A 305 29.06 0.66 22.47
C SER A 305 29.23 2.16 22.15
N GLU A 306 30.02 2.86 22.97
CA GLU A 306 30.32 4.29 22.82
C GLU A 306 31.27 4.55 21.64
N ALA A 307 32.25 3.67 21.43
CA ALA A 307 33.23 3.76 20.34
C ALA A 307 32.64 3.35 18.98
N LEU A 308 31.74 2.36 18.96
CA LEU A 308 31.06 1.85 17.76
C LEU A 308 29.90 2.72 17.24
N GLY A 309 29.42 3.66 18.07
CA GLY A 309 28.24 4.47 17.75
C GLY A 309 28.36 5.25 16.45
N PHE A 310 29.47 5.97 16.27
CA PHE A 310 29.75 6.72 15.05
C PHE A 310 29.78 5.82 13.80
N TYR A 311 30.51 4.70 13.87
CA TYR A 311 30.64 3.76 12.76
C TYR A 311 29.29 3.14 12.36
N SER A 312 28.44 2.85 13.34
CA SER A 312 27.08 2.33 13.11
C SER A 312 26.20 3.35 12.40
N LEU A 313 26.25 4.62 12.81
CA LEU A 313 25.53 5.71 12.15
C LEU A 313 26.00 5.91 10.71
N MET A 314 27.32 5.97 10.50
CA MET A 314 27.91 6.10 9.16
C MET A 314 27.54 4.91 8.27
N TYR A 315 27.56 3.68 8.79
CA TYR A 315 27.10 2.50 8.07
C TYR A 315 25.64 2.62 7.63
N PHE A 316 24.74 3.08 8.51
CA PHE A 316 23.34 3.30 8.15
C PHE A 316 23.17 4.39 7.09
N PHE A 317 23.92 5.49 7.15
CA PHE A 317 23.91 6.51 6.09
C PHE A 317 24.38 5.95 4.74
N THR A 318 25.47 5.16 4.74
CA THR A 318 25.97 4.51 3.52
C THR A 318 24.92 3.56 2.92
N ARG A 319 24.29 2.72 3.76
CA ARG A 319 23.24 1.81 3.30
C ARG A 319 22.00 2.54 2.82
N LEU A 320 21.56 3.59 3.51
CA LEU A 320 20.44 4.43 3.08
C LEU A 320 20.68 5.02 1.70
N ASN A 321 21.86 5.62 1.46
CA ASN A 321 22.18 6.20 0.16
C ASN A 321 22.30 5.15 -0.96
N ALA A 322 22.71 3.92 -0.65
CA ALA A 322 22.66 2.83 -1.62
C ALA A 322 21.22 2.49 -2.02
N GLN A 323 20.30 2.40 -1.06
CA GLN A 323 18.87 2.13 -1.36
C GLN A 323 18.22 3.27 -2.15
N LEU A 324 18.57 4.53 -1.86
CA LEU A 324 18.08 5.70 -2.60
C LEU A 324 18.58 5.71 -4.05
N ASN A 325 19.86 5.37 -4.28
CA ASN A 325 20.43 5.28 -5.62
C ASN A 325 19.78 4.14 -6.44
N GLU A 326 19.53 2.98 -5.84
CA GLU A 326 18.80 1.89 -6.52
C GLU A 326 17.37 2.30 -6.86
N SER A 327 16.68 2.99 -5.94
CA SER A 327 15.34 3.53 -6.19
C SER A 327 15.34 4.53 -7.36
N TYR A 328 16.34 5.40 -7.42
CA TYR A 328 16.53 6.35 -8.52
C TYR A 328 16.76 5.65 -9.85
N ARG A 329 17.65 4.64 -9.89
CA ARG A 329 17.92 3.86 -11.11
C ARG A 329 16.67 3.17 -11.65
N LEU A 330 15.87 2.55 -10.76
CA LEU A 330 14.62 1.92 -11.17
C LEU A 330 13.61 2.93 -11.73
N LEU A 331 13.58 4.15 -11.18
CA LEU A 331 12.68 5.21 -11.63
C LEU A 331 13.16 5.91 -12.90
N SER A 332 14.47 6.03 -13.14
CA SER A 332 15.00 6.64 -14.36
C SER A 332 14.63 5.83 -15.61
N HIS A 333 14.62 4.50 -15.51
CA HIS A 333 14.15 3.60 -16.58
C HIS A 333 12.69 3.84 -17.02
N VAL A 334 11.88 4.55 -16.22
CA VAL A 334 10.47 4.83 -16.52
C VAL A 334 10.30 6.08 -17.38
N TYR A 335 11.24 7.02 -17.26
CA TYR A 335 11.17 8.36 -17.83
C TYR A 335 12.02 8.56 -19.08
N ASP A 336 12.99 7.68 -19.32
CA ASP A 336 13.64 7.49 -20.62
C ASP A 336 12.70 6.72 -21.58
#